data_AF-A0A7W1F494-F1
#
_entry.id   AF-A0A7W1F494-F1
#
_cell.length_a   1.000
_cell.length_b   1.000
_cell.length_c   1.000
_cell.angle_alpha   90.00
_cell.angle_beta   90.00
_cell.angle_gamma   90.00
#
_symmetry.space_group_name_H-M   'P 1'
#
loop_
_entity.id
_entity.type
_entity.pdbx_description
1 polymer ?
#
loop_
_entity_poly.entity_id
_entity_poly.type
_entity_poly.pdbx_seq_one_letter_code
_entity_poly.pdbx_strand_id
1 'polypeptide(L)'
;MLLTYVYFLCGRRAAIVSLAEQPRLLWVGLLLVMSAALAREYDAEYLLAEPWHLLLSPLVSWAMATLIFALVSTSRGYGDKPRPGWRAYAAFIGLFWMMSPMAWLYGIPYERMLDESAAVDANLNTLRVLSLWRIFLAIRVVQVLFGLQAIRATVVVLCVANLVMLAALHLVPAPIFGIMGGIQDMTVAEERLGELVFLGKSLGMLAVLPLLITAAVALAGGVRSPVVLGTVGSGLRPLGWLGGAAILFWCCWLPWTQQEQRLRWRADQAATVGAPALVAELSRHAVHEYPSFWRPAPDAVRRQEPSVALCMLAAYRSESAEWVRVHYRHRLKKVAYNHADAVRLLDAIDSDSDPQRLAAVFHSQLKYFAEFHPDLSLRERAAHWMCVLPPLADR
;
A
#
# COMPACT_ATOMS: atom_id res chain seq x y z
N MET A 1 -9.77 27.14 -17.87
CA MET A 1 -9.75 26.41 -16.59
C MET A 1 -9.06 25.06 -16.71
N LEU A 2 -9.47 24.15 -17.61
CA LEU A 2 -8.67 22.95 -17.91
C LEU A 2 -7.24 23.28 -18.36
N LEU A 3 -7.07 24.28 -19.23
CA LEU A 3 -5.75 24.76 -19.62
C LEU A 3 -4.96 25.33 -18.43
N THR A 4 -5.62 26.03 -17.50
CA THR A 4 -5.02 26.50 -16.24
C THR A 4 -4.52 25.33 -15.40
N TYR A 5 -5.27 24.23 -15.35
CA TYR A 5 -4.87 23.01 -14.65
C TYR A 5 -3.65 22.35 -15.31
N VAL A 6 -3.63 22.23 -16.64
CA VAL A 6 -2.46 21.71 -17.38
C VAL A 6 -1.22 22.58 -17.11
N TYR A 7 -1.35 23.91 -17.17
CA TYR A 7 -0.25 24.81 -16.83
C TYR A 7 0.17 24.73 -15.36
N PHE A 8 -0.76 24.42 -14.45
CA PHE A 8 -0.44 24.14 -13.06
C PHE A 8 0.40 22.86 -12.94
N LEU A 9 0.05 21.79 -13.66
CA LEU A 9 0.85 20.56 -13.71
C LEU A 9 2.23 20.76 -14.31
N CYS A 10 2.43 21.80 -15.13
CA CYS A 10 3.76 22.23 -15.61
C CYS A 10 4.49 23.20 -14.64
N GLY A 11 3.94 23.51 -13.47
CA GLY A 11 4.56 24.39 -12.48
C GLY A 11 4.56 25.88 -12.86
N ARG A 12 3.65 26.33 -13.72
CA ARG A 12 3.55 27.74 -14.14
C ARG A 12 3.01 28.60 -12.99
N ARG A 13 3.77 29.63 -12.62
CA ARG A 13 3.45 30.54 -11.50
C ARG A 13 2.03 31.13 -11.58
N ALA A 14 1.65 31.66 -12.75
CA ALA A 14 0.35 32.28 -12.94
C ALA A 14 -0.82 31.31 -12.71
N ALA A 15 -0.67 30.04 -13.12
CA ALA A 15 -1.68 29.02 -12.90
C ALA A 15 -1.80 28.63 -11.42
N ILE A 16 -0.67 28.48 -10.72
CA ILE A 16 -0.64 28.20 -9.28
C ILE A 16 -1.36 29.29 -8.49
N VAL A 17 -1.05 30.57 -8.75
CA VAL A 17 -1.71 31.71 -8.08
C VAL A 17 -3.19 31.73 -8.42
N SER A 18 -3.55 31.62 -9.70
CA SER A 18 -4.95 31.64 -10.15
C SER A 18 -5.81 30.54 -9.51
N LEU A 19 -5.25 29.34 -9.31
CA LEU A 19 -5.93 28.25 -8.60
C LEU A 19 -6.01 28.52 -7.08
N ALA A 20 -4.95 29.06 -6.47
CA ALA A 20 -4.90 29.36 -5.04
C ALA A 20 -5.93 30.42 -4.59
N GLU A 21 -6.32 31.32 -5.50
CA GLU A 21 -7.35 32.35 -5.25
C GLU A 21 -8.78 31.80 -5.27
N GLN A 22 -8.98 30.54 -5.67
CA GLN A 22 -10.30 29.94 -5.80
C GLN A 22 -10.81 29.42 -4.45
N PRO A 23 -11.97 29.89 -3.94
CA PRO A 23 -12.48 29.48 -2.63
C PRO A 23 -12.91 28.01 -2.56
N ARG A 24 -13.21 27.40 -3.72
CA ARG A 24 -13.63 26.00 -3.83
C ARG A 24 -12.45 25.04 -4.09
N LEU A 25 -11.21 25.52 -4.08
CA LEU A 25 -10.03 24.72 -4.40
C LEU A 25 -9.91 23.49 -3.50
N LEU A 26 -10.16 23.65 -2.20
CA LEU A 26 -10.06 22.56 -1.24
C LEU A 26 -11.03 21.42 -1.58
N TRP A 27 -12.29 21.74 -1.87
CA TRP A 27 -13.30 20.74 -2.21
C TRP A 27 -13.03 20.06 -3.55
N VAL A 28 -12.61 20.83 -4.56
CA VAL A 28 -12.26 20.26 -5.87
C VAL A 28 -11.02 19.38 -5.76
N GLY A 29 -10.01 19.82 -5.00
CA GLY A 29 -8.85 19.00 -4.68
C GLY A 29 -9.24 17.70 -3.96
N LEU A 30 -10.15 17.77 -2.98
CA LEU A 30 -10.66 16.60 -2.26
C LEU A 30 -11.33 15.59 -3.21
N LEU A 31 -12.21 16.05 -4.12
CA LEU A 31 -12.84 15.19 -5.10
C LEU A 31 -11.80 14.50 -6.00
N LEU A 32 -10.79 15.25 -6.43
CA LEU A 32 -9.74 14.71 -7.29
C LEU A 32 -8.85 13.69 -6.56
N VAL A 33 -8.45 13.94 -5.30
CA VAL A 33 -7.68 12.95 -4.52
C VAL A 33 -8.51 11.71 -4.20
N MET A 34 -9.81 11.85 -3.91
CA MET A 34 -10.70 10.70 -3.72
C MET A 34 -10.86 9.88 -5.01
N SER A 35 -11.01 10.53 -6.16
CA SER A 35 -11.07 9.84 -7.46
C SER A 35 -9.77 9.10 -7.78
N ALA A 36 -8.62 9.66 -7.38
CA ALA A 36 -7.32 9.04 -7.55
C ALA A 36 -7.11 7.88 -6.57
N ALA A 37 -7.63 7.99 -5.35
CA ALA A 37 -7.63 6.89 -4.39
C ALA A 37 -8.46 5.71 -4.89
N LEU A 38 -9.66 5.96 -5.44
CA LEU A 38 -10.48 4.94 -6.08
C LEU A 38 -9.73 4.23 -7.22
N ALA A 39 -9.13 5.00 -8.13
CA ALA A 39 -8.36 4.45 -9.25
C ALA A 39 -7.11 3.66 -8.82
N ARG A 40 -6.63 3.83 -7.58
CA ARG A 40 -5.45 3.12 -7.08
C ARG A 40 -5.79 1.90 -6.23
N GLU A 41 -6.91 1.94 -5.52
CA GLU A 41 -7.28 0.89 -4.57
C GLU A 41 -8.34 -0.09 -5.14
N TYR A 42 -8.84 0.15 -6.36
CA TYR A 42 -9.91 -0.68 -6.95
C TYR A 42 -9.48 -2.13 -7.20
N ASP A 43 -8.21 -2.36 -7.50
CA ASP A 43 -7.62 -3.67 -7.79
C ASP A 43 -6.86 -4.26 -6.59
N ALA A 44 -6.45 -3.41 -5.64
CA ALA A 44 -5.72 -3.82 -4.45
C ALA A 44 -6.61 -4.40 -3.34
N GLU A 45 -7.71 -3.72 -3.00
CA GLU A 45 -8.55 -4.05 -1.83
C GLU A 45 -10.05 -4.09 -2.16
N TYR A 46 -10.81 -4.85 -1.36
CA TYR A 46 -12.26 -4.93 -1.51
C TYR A 46 -12.97 -3.74 -0.84
N LEU A 47 -13.01 -2.62 -1.57
CA LEU A 47 -13.47 -1.32 -1.09
C LEU A 47 -14.90 -1.29 -0.55
N LEU A 48 -15.79 -2.19 -1.00
CA LEU A 48 -17.15 -2.27 -0.48
C LEU A 48 -17.21 -2.83 0.94
N ALA A 49 -16.31 -3.75 1.31
CA ALA A 49 -16.20 -4.23 2.68
C ALA A 49 -15.34 -3.30 3.54
N GLU A 50 -14.30 -2.70 2.95
CA GLU A 50 -13.28 -1.94 3.68
C GLU A 50 -13.11 -0.53 3.10
N PRO A 51 -14.17 0.33 3.15
CA PRO A 51 -14.16 1.65 2.51
C PRO A 51 -13.16 2.63 3.14
N TRP A 52 -12.65 2.32 4.34
CA TRP A 52 -11.68 3.14 5.05
C TRP A 52 -10.33 3.24 4.32
N HIS A 53 -9.98 2.26 3.47
CA HIS A 53 -8.78 2.35 2.62
C HIS A 53 -8.80 3.57 1.70
N LEU A 54 -9.98 4.00 1.23
CA LEU A 54 -10.12 5.22 0.43
C LEU A 54 -9.74 6.49 1.19
N LEU A 55 -9.82 6.48 2.52
CA LEU A 55 -9.47 7.61 3.36
C LEU A 55 -7.98 7.70 3.64
N LEU A 56 -7.21 6.61 3.46
CA LEU A 56 -5.77 6.63 3.71
C LEU A 56 -5.04 7.64 2.82
N SER A 57 -5.34 7.64 1.52
CA SER A 57 -4.73 8.56 0.54
C SER A 57 -4.92 10.05 0.87
N PRO A 58 -6.16 10.55 1.09
CA PRO A 58 -6.37 11.95 1.50
C PRO A 58 -5.79 12.25 2.88
N LEU A 59 -5.82 11.31 3.83
CA LEU A 59 -5.26 11.52 5.18
C LEU A 59 -3.73 11.65 5.16
N VAL A 60 -3.03 10.76 4.46
CA VAL A 60 -1.56 10.82 4.33
C VAL A 60 -1.14 12.09 3.59
N SER A 61 -1.83 12.43 2.49
CA SER A 61 -1.53 13.66 1.75
C SER A 61 -1.82 14.93 2.56
N TRP A 62 -2.88 14.95 3.36
CA TRP A 62 -3.17 16.01 4.31
C TRP A 62 -2.07 16.15 5.37
N ALA A 63 -1.64 15.03 5.98
CA ALA A 63 -0.57 15.03 6.97
C ALA A 63 0.74 15.58 6.39
N MET A 64 1.14 15.13 5.19
CA MET A 64 2.31 15.65 4.49
C MET A 64 2.21 17.16 4.21
N ALA A 65 1.07 17.61 3.68
CA ALA A 65 0.84 19.02 3.40
C ALA A 65 0.88 19.85 4.69
N THR A 66 0.34 19.33 5.79
CA THR A 66 0.35 19.98 7.10
C THR A 66 1.77 20.16 7.62
N LEU A 67 2.60 19.11 7.54
CA LEU A 67 4.01 19.18 7.96
C LEU A 67 4.80 20.21 7.15
N ILE A 68 4.64 20.22 5.81
CA ILE A 68 5.30 21.22 4.95
C ILE A 68 4.82 22.63 5.31
N PHE A 69 3.51 22.83 5.42
CA PHE A 69 2.94 24.13 5.76
C PHE A 69 3.41 24.62 7.12
N ALA A 70 3.44 23.75 8.13
CA ALA A 70 3.90 24.07 9.47
C ALA A 70 5.36 24.52 9.45
N LEU A 71 6.27 23.76 8.82
CA LEU A 71 7.69 24.12 8.70
C LEU A 71 7.90 25.46 7.97
N VAL A 72 7.18 25.68 6.86
CA VAL A 72 7.28 26.95 6.14
C VAL A 72 6.69 28.11 6.95
N SER A 73 5.63 27.87 7.72
CA SER A 73 4.98 28.91 8.54
C SER A 73 5.81 29.30 9.76
N THR A 74 6.48 28.34 10.41
CA THR A 74 7.38 28.60 11.54
C THR A 74 8.69 29.25 11.11
N SER A 75 9.13 29.03 9.87
CA SER A 75 10.33 29.66 9.30
C SER A 75 10.25 31.16 9.10
N ARG A 76 9.04 31.73 9.16
CA ARG A 76 8.88 33.19 9.13
C ARG A 76 9.35 33.70 10.47
N GLY A 77 10.60 34.18 10.51
CA GLY A 77 11.18 34.81 11.69
C GLY A 77 10.21 35.81 12.34
N TYR A 78 10.39 36.04 13.64
CA TYR A 78 9.58 36.91 14.51
C TYR A 78 9.63 38.40 14.09
N GLY A 79 9.27 38.73 12.86
CA GLY A 79 9.06 40.10 12.38
C GLY A 79 7.58 40.40 12.18
N ASP A 80 7.25 41.68 11.95
CA ASP A 80 5.88 42.23 11.85
C ASP A 80 5.02 41.69 10.69
N LYS A 81 5.46 40.67 9.96
CA LYS A 81 4.67 40.10 8.88
C LYS A 81 3.60 39.16 9.45
N PRO A 82 2.33 39.33 9.10
CA PRO A 82 1.26 38.46 9.58
C PRO A 82 1.52 37.01 9.18
N ARG A 83 1.32 36.09 10.13
CA ARG A 83 1.40 34.65 9.88
C ARG A 83 0.37 34.24 8.81
N PRO A 84 0.70 33.26 7.94
CA PRO A 84 -0.25 32.79 6.95
C PRO A 84 -1.47 32.20 7.68
N GLY A 85 -2.64 32.80 7.49
CA GLY A 85 -3.87 32.33 8.11
C GLY A 85 -4.43 31.07 7.45
N TRP A 86 -5.59 30.62 7.95
CA TRP A 86 -6.32 29.44 7.46
C TRP A 86 -6.52 29.44 5.93
N ARG A 87 -6.76 30.61 5.31
CA ARG A 87 -6.94 30.70 3.85
C ARG A 87 -5.71 30.23 3.06
N ALA A 88 -4.51 30.60 3.51
CA ALA A 88 -3.27 30.17 2.88
C ALA A 88 -3.05 28.66 3.04
N TYR A 89 -3.41 28.12 4.21
CA TYR A 89 -3.37 26.69 4.47
C TYR A 89 -4.34 25.90 3.60
N ALA A 90 -5.60 26.33 3.52
CA ALA A 90 -6.62 25.70 2.67
C ALA A 90 -6.24 25.77 1.17
N ALA A 91 -5.68 26.89 0.71
CA ALA A 91 -5.16 27.01 -0.65
C ALA A 91 -3.98 26.04 -0.88
N PHE A 92 -3.06 25.94 0.08
CA PHE A 92 -1.92 25.03 0.00
C PHE A 92 -2.35 23.56 -0.09
N ILE A 93 -3.25 23.09 0.80
CA ILE A 93 -3.79 21.73 0.75
C ILE A 93 -4.54 21.51 -0.56
N GLY A 94 -5.38 22.46 -0.96
CA GLY A 94 -6.13 22.38 -2.22
C GLY A 94 -5.18 22.15 -3.40
N LEU A 95 -4.14 22.98 -3.55
CA LEU A 95 -3.12 22.77 -4.59
C LEU A 95 -2.39 21.44 -4.44
N PHE A 96 -2.09 21.02 -3.21
CA PHE A 96 -1.42 19.74 -2.98
C PHE A 96 -2.26 18.56 -3.48
N TRP A 97 -3.57 18.57 -3.20
CA TRP A 97 -4.51 17.58 -3.70
C TRP A 97 -4.79 17.68 -5.20
N MET A 98 -4.70 18.87 -5.81
CA MET A 98 -4.79 19.03 -7.26
C MET A 98 -3.69 18.28 -8.03
N MET A 99 -2.61 17.85 -7.37
CA MET A 99 -1.56 17.01 -7.97
C MET A 99 -1.97 15.53 -8.07
N SER A 100 -3.07 15.12 -7.41
CA SER A 100 -3.47 13.72 -7.28
C SER A 100 -3.98 13.03 -8.54
N PRO A 101 -4.65 13.69 -9.52
CA PRO A 101 -5.12 13.03 -10.75
C PRO A 101 -4.02 12.36 -11.58
N MET A 102 -2.76 12.77 -11.39
CA MET A 102 -1.62 12.08 -11.97
C MET A 102 -1.55 10.60 -11.54
N ALA A 103 -2.12 10.28 -10.38
CA ALA A 103 -2.17 8.92 -9.87
C ALA A 103 -3.20 8.03 -10.59
N TRP A 104 -4.04 8.56 -11.47
CA TRP A 104 -4.84 7.72 -12.37
C TRP A 104 -3.95 6.86 -13.29
N LEU A 105 -2.75 7.33 -13.62
CA LEU A 105 -1.77 6.57 -14.40
C LEU A 105 -1.20 5.36 -13.63
N TYR A 106 -1.30 5.34 -12.30
CA TYR A 106 -0.97 4.15 -11.51
C TYR A 106 -2.05 3.09 -11.55
N GLY A 107 -3.30 3.46 -11.81
CA GLY A 107 -4.40 2.51 -11.90
C GLY A 107 -4.39 1.69 -13.19
N ILE A 108 -3.37 1.83 -14.04
CA ILE A 108 -3.20 1.03 -15.25
C ILE A 108 -2.75 -0.38 -14.82
N PRO A 109 -3.51 -1.43 -15.13
CA PRO A 109 -3.19 -2.79 -14.70
C PRO A 109 -2.11 -3.39 -15.62
N TYR A 110 -0.86 -2.96 -15.44
CA TYR A 110 0.30 -3.42 -16.23
C TYR A 110 0.44 -4.95 -16.21
N GLU A 111 0.04 -5.57 -15.11
CA GLU A 111 0.07 -7.00 -14.80
C GLU A 111 -0.88 -7.80 -15.70
N ARG A 112 -1.90 -7.15 -16.27
CA ARG A 112 -2.82 -7.76 -17.26
C ARG A 112 -2.37 -7.54 -18.71
N MET A 113 -1.44 -6.61 -18.92
CA MET A 113 -1.02 -6.15 -20.25
C MET A 113 0.37 -6.62 -20.65
N LEU A 114 1.23 -6.92 -19.67
CA LEU A 114 2.65 -7.21 -19.83
C LEU A 114 3.02 -8.46 -19.05
N ASP A 115 4.12 -9.12 -19.45
CA ASP A 115 4.73 -10.20 -18.69
C ASP A 115 5.16 -9.72 -17.30
N GLU A 116 5.20 -10.62 -16.30
CA GLU A 116 5.44 -10.29 -14.89
C GLU A 116 6.63 -9.35 -14.66
N SER A 117 7.78 -9.65 -15.26
CA SER A 117 8.99 -8.82 -15.12
C SER A 117 8.84 -7.43 -15.75
N ALA A 118 8.20 -7.35 -16.93
CA ALA A 118 7.96 -6.10 -17.64
C ALA A 118 6.88 -5.25 -16.93
N ALA A 119 5.87 -5.90 -16.33
CA ALA A 119 4.86 -5.23 -15.52
C ALA A 119 5.49 -4.57 -14.29
N VAL A 120 6.36 -5.28 -13.57
CA VAL A 120 7.11 -4.74 -12.42
C VAL A 120 7.92 -3.51 -12.84
N ASP A 121 8.68 -3.61 -13.93
CA ASP A 121 9.52 -2.50 -14.42
C ASP A 121 8.68 -1.30 -14.88
N ALA A 122 7.56 -1.54 -15.58
CA ALA A 122 6.63 -0.50 -16.01
C ALA A 122 5.99 0.23 -14.82
N ASN A 123 5.55 -0.53 -13.80
CA ASN A 123 4.96 0.02 -12.59
C ASN A 123 5.99 0.87 -11.81
N LEU A 124 7.20 0.32 -11.58
CA LEU A 124 8.28 1.04 -10.88
C LEU A 124 8.72 2.30 -11.63
N ASN A 125 8.85 2.26 -12.96
CA ASN A 125 9.23 3.43 -13.75
C ASN A 125 8.15 4.50 -13.76
N THR A 126 6.88 4.12 -13.89
CA THR A 126 5.73 5.03 -13.73
C THR A 126 5.78 5.70 -12.37
N LEU A 127 6.07 4.94 -11.30
CA LEU A 127 6.19 5.45 -9.95
C LEU A 127 7.34 6.42 -9.74
N ARG A 128 8.50 6.15 -10.33
CA ARG A 128 9.63 7.08 -10.33
C ARG A 128 9.27 8.40 -10.99
N VAL A 129 8.73 8.36 -12.21
CA VAL A 129 8.38 9.57 -12.98
C VAL A 129 7.35 10.41 -12.25
N LEU A 130 6.26 9.81 -11.79
CA LEU A 130 5.17 10.53 -11.14
C LEU A 130 5.57 11.04 -9.74
N SER A 131 6.40 10.31 -9.00
CA SER A 131 6.92 10.78 -7.71
C SER A 131 7.84 11.98 -7.87
N LEU A 132 8.77 11.93 -8.84
CA LEU A 132 9.65 13.07 -9.15
C LEU A 132 8.84 14.29 -9.59
N TRP A 133 7.82 14.08 -10.44
CA TRP A 133 6.94 15.15 -10.88
C TRP A 133 6.19 15.79 -9.70
N ARG A 134 5.64 14.99 -8.78
CA ARG A 134 4.94 15.49 -7.59
C ARG A 134 5.87 16.27 -6.66
N ILE A 135 7.10 15.80 -6.46
CA ILE A 135 8.11 16.53 -5.67
C ILE A 135 8.42 17.88 -6.33
N PHE A 136 8.67 17.90 -7.64
CA PHE A 136 8.89 19.12 -8.39
C PHE A 136 7.72 20.11 -8.23
N LEU A 137 6.47 19.64 -8.40
CA LEU A 137 5.29 20.48 -8.23
C LEU A 137 5.12 21.00 -6.80
N ALA A 138 5.35 20.17 -5.79
CA ALA A 138 5.29 20.59 -4.38
C ALA A 138 6.32 21.70 -4.10
N ILE A 139 7.55 21.56 -4.61
CA ILE A 139 8.59 22.60 -4.54
C ILE A 139 8.10 23.88 -5.21
N ARG A 140 7.58 23.81 -6.44
CA ARG A 140 7.05 24.97 -7.18
C ARG A 140 5.89 25.66 -6.44
N VAL A 141 4.96 24.89 -5.87
CA VAL A 141 3.85 25.44 -5.08
C VAL A 141 4.38 26.18 -3.86
N VAL A 142 5.33 25.58 -3.12
CA VAL A 142 5.95 26.22 -1.96
C VAL A 142 6.67 27.51 -2.35
N GLN A 143 7.44 27.51 -3.44
CA GLN A 143 8.10 28.72 -3.96
C GLN A 143 7.11 29.81 -4.30
N VAL A 144 6.03 29.48 -5.00
CA VAL A 144 5.07 30.46 -5.50
C VAL A 144 4.22 31.05 -4.38
N LEU A 145 3.69 30.22 -3.48
CA LEU A 145 2.81 30.70 -2.40
C LEU A 145 3.57 31.43 -1.29
N PHE A 146 4.75 30.92 -0.93
CA PHE A 146 5.51 31.45 0.21
C PHE A 146 6.67 32.35 -0.19
N GLY A 147 6.97 32.48 -1.49
CA GLY A 147 8.06 33.32 -1.99
C GLY A 147 9.46 32.79 -1.66
N LEU A 148 9.58 31.48 -1.39
CA LEU A 148 10.84 30.84 -1.04
C LEU A 148 11.75 30.67 -2.27
N GLN A 149 13.06 30.77 -2.04
CA GLN A 149 14.08 30.40 -3.03
C GLN A 149 13.99 28.89 -3.34
N ALA A 150 14.37 28.51 -4.56
CA ALA A 150 14.26 27.12 -5.04
C ALA A 150 14.94 26.11 -4.12
N ILE A 151 16.18 26.38 -3.72
CA ILE A 151 16.96 25.50 -2.86
C ILE A 151 16.27 25.34 -1.50
N ARG A 152 15.78 26.42 -0.90
CA ARG A 152 15.09 26.37 0.41
C ARG A 152 13.78 25.58 0.35
N ALA A 153 12.97 25.82 -0.69
CA ALA A 153 11.74 25.06 -0.91
C ALA A 153 12.04 23.57 -1.15
N THR A 154 13.11 23.26 -1.90
CA THR A 154 13.57 21.89 -2.16
C THR A 154 13.96 21.19 -0.87
N VAL A 155 14.80 21.82 -0.04
CA VAL A 155 15.23 21.26 1.24
C VAL A 155 14.03 20.98 2.16
N VAL A 156 13.10 21.91 2.30
CA VAL A 156 11.90 21.71 3.16
C VAL A 156 11.04 20.55 2.65
N VAL A 157 10.72 20.51 1.35
CA VAL A 157 9.88 19.46 0.77
C VAL A 157 10.58 18.10 0.87
N LEU A 158 11.87 18.00 0.53
CA LEU A 158 12.63 16.76 0.64
C LEU A 158 12.80 16.30 2.09
N CYS A 159 12.98 17.23 3.04
CA CYS A 159 13.05 16.90 4.45
C CYS A 159 11.76 16.24 4.94
N VAL A 160 10.59 16.79 4.61
CA VAL A 160 9.30 16.19 4.99
C VAL A 160 9.07 14.87 4.26
N ALA A 161 9.34 14.81 2.96
CA ALA A 161 9.18 13.61 2.17
C ALA A 161 10.03 12.46 2.74
N ASN A 162 11.29 12.74 3.09
CA ASN A 162 12.20 11.77 3.67
C ASN A 162 11.77 11.32 5.06
N LEU A 163 11.32 12.25 5.92
CA LEU A 163 10.79 11.92 7.25
C LEU A 163 9.57 11.00 7.16
N VAL A 164 8.63 11.31 6.27
CA VAL A 164 7.42 10.50 6.07
C VAL A 164 7.75 9.14 5.46
N MET A 165 8.70 9.09 4.51
CA MET A 165 9.19 7.83 3.95
C MET A 165 9.81 6.94 5.02
N LEU A 166 10.69 7.49 5.88
CA LEU A 166 11.29 6.72 6.98
C LEU A 166 10.25 6.28 8.00
N ALA A 167 9.32 7.16 8.37
CA ALA A 167 8.22 6.80 9.26
C ALA A 167 7.40 5.65 8.67
N ALA A 168 7.05 5.70 7.38
CA ALA A 168 6.35 4.62 6.71
C ALA A 168 7.15 3.30 6.73
N LEU A 169 8.45 3.36 6.44
CA LEU A 169 9.36 2.20 6.41
C LEU A 169 9.62 1.56 7.79
N HIS A 170 9.35 2.30 8.88
CA HIS A 170 9.47 1.81 10.26
C HIS A 170 8.14 1.39 10.87
N LEU A 171 7.07 2.13 10.61
CA LEU A 171 5.75 1.90 11.21
C LEU A 171 4.93 0.84 10.48
N VAL A 172 5.13 0.72 9.16
CA VAL A 172 4.45 -0.31 8.39
C VAL A 172 5.37 -1.52 8.33
N PRO A 173 5.09 -2.60 9.07
CA PRO A 173 5.85 -3.84 8.96
C PRO A 173 5.84 -4.24 7.48
N ALA A 174 6.99 -4.65 6.93
CA ALA A 174 7.15 -4.95 5.51
C ALA A 174 6.06 -5.95 5.05
N PRO A 175 5.01 -5.45 4.37
CA PRO A 175 4.95 -5.58 2.93
C PRO A 175 4.36 -4.32 2.25
N ILE A 176 4.86 -3.10 2.52
CA ILE A 176 4.38 -1.88 1.81
C ILE A 176 4.41 -2.09 0.28
N PHE A 177 5.43 -2.78 -0.23
CA PHE A 177 5.56 -3.08 -1.65
C PHE A 177 4.66 -4.22 -2.14
N GLY A 178 4.27 -5.15 -1.26
CA GLY A 178 3.25 -6.15 -1.57
C GLY A 178 1.87 -5.51 -1.72
N ILE A 179 1.57 -4.46 -0.94
CA ILE A 179 0.32 -3.71 -1.00
C ILE A 179 0.33 -2.68 -2.15
N MET A 180 1.46 -2.03 -2.43
CA MET A 180 1.54 -0.96 -3.45
C MET A 180 1.95 -1.43 -4.84
N GLY A 181 2.54 -2.62 -4.97
CA GLY A 181 3.08 -3.13 -6.24
C GLY A 181 2.31 -4.31 -6.83
N GLY A 182 1.36 -4.90 -6.10
CA GLY A 182 0.62 -6.08 -6.58
C GLY A 182 1.47 -7.33 -6.80
N ILE A 183 2.75 -7.35 -6.41
CA ILE A 183 3.68 -8.45 -6.70
C ILE A 183 3.83 -9.34 -5.45
N GLN A 184 3.23 -10.54 -5.48
CA GLN A 184 3.37 -11.53 -4.39
C GLN A 184 4.24 -12.74 -4.78
N ASP A 185 4.78 -12.80 -6.01
CA ASP A 185 5.72 -13.85 -6.42
C ASP A 185 7.17 -13.49 -6.06
N MET A 186 7.54 -14.01 -4.89
CA MET A 186 8.43 -13.33 -3.97
C MET A 186 9.92 -13.69 -4.05
N THR A 187 10.40 -14.73 -4.75
CA THR A 187 11.85 -15.03 -4.65
C THR A 187 12.75 -14.01 -5.34
N VAL A 188 12.42 -13.55 -6.55
CA VAL A 188 13.26 -12.58 -7.29
C VAL A 188 12.84 -11.13 -7.00
N ALA A 189 11.53 -10.90 -6.84
CA ALA A 189 11.01 -9.58 -6.54
C ALA A 189 11.33 -9.16 -5.08
N GLU A 190 11.29 -10.05 -4.09
CA GLU A 190 11.66 -9.68 -2.71
C GLU A 190 13.13 -9.36 -2.57
N GLU A 191 14.01 -10.05 -3.28
CA GLU A 191 15.45 -9.76 -3.21
C GLU A 191 15.69 -8.33 -3.70
N ARG A 192 15.18 -7.99 -4.89
CA ARG A 192 15.29 -6.63 -5.44
C ARG A 192 14.57 -5.59 -4.58
N LEU A 193 13.37 -5.90 -4.08
CA LEU A 193 12.62 -4.98 -3.22
C LEU A 193 13.32 -4.80 -1.87
N GLY A 194 13.88 -5.87 -1.30
CA GLY A 194 14.65 -5.87 -0.07
C GLY A 194 15.89 -5.00 -0.19
N GLU A 195 16.63 -5.13 -1.30
CA GLU A 195 17.75 -4.25 -1.64
C GLU A 195 17.31 -2.78 -1.77
N LEU A 196 16.23 -2.50 -2.51
CA LEU A 196 15.70 -1.15 -2.67
C LEU A 196 15.22 -0.55 -1.34
N VAL A 197 14.57 -1.35 -0.49
CA VAL A 197 14.13 -0.94 0.85
C VAL A 197 15.31 -0.67 1.74
N PHE A 198 16.30 -1.56 1.75
CA PHE A 198 17.50 -1.40 2.55
C PHE A 198 18.30 -0.17 2.10
N LEU A 199 18.47 0.02 0.80
CA LEU A 199 19.12 1.19 0.22
C LEU A 199 18.33 2.47 0.54
N GLY A 200 17.00 2.45 0.36
CA GLY A 200 16.12 3.57 0.66
C GLY A 200 16.13 3.96 2.15
N LYS A 201 16.14 2.97 3.06
CA LYS A 201 16.29 3.19 4.51
C LYS A 201 17.65 3.80 4.83
N SER A 202 18.72 3.22 4.29
CA SER A 202 20.10 3.67 4.53
C SER A 202 20.32 5.10 4.02
N LEU A 203 19.96 5.37 2.76
CA LEU A 203 20.04 6.70 2.17
C LEU A 203 19.13 7.70 2.88
N GLY A 204 17.92 7.29 3.22
CA GLY A 204 16.98 8.14 3.96
C GLY A 204 17.56 8.56 5.29
N MET A 205 18.06 7.61 6.09
CA MET A 205 18.66 7.87 7.39
C MET A 205 19.89 8.77 7.32
N LEU A 206 20.77 8.54 6.34
CA LEU A 206 21.93 9.40 6.07
C LEU A 206 21.52 10.81 5.64
N ALA A 207 20.43 10.96 4.88
CA ALA A 207 19.96 12.23 4.39
C ALA A 207 19.17 13.05 5.43
N VAL A 208 18.58 12.43 6.46
CA VAL A 208 17.75 13.16 7.45
C VAL A 208 18.53 14.27 8.14
N LEU A 209 19.68 13.96 8.73
CA LEU A 209 20.40 14.93 9.54
C LEU A 209 20.90 16.13 8.71
N PRO A 210 21.54 15.95 7.54
CA PRO A 210 21.87 17.06 6.64
C PRO A 210 20.63 17.84 6.20
N LEU A 211 19.51 17.17 5.89
CA LEU A 211 18.27 17.84 5.49
C LEU A 211 17.66 18.65 6.63
N LEU A 212 17.71 18.17 7.88
CA LEU A 212 17.23 18.91 9.05
C LEU A 212 18.10 20.14 9.34
N ILE A 213 19.42 20.00 9.27
CA ILE A 213 20.37 21.12 9.46
C ILE A 213 20.17 22.16 8.35
N THR A 214 20.16 21.73 7.09
CA THR A 214 19.95 22.64 5.96
C THR A 214 18.56 23.26 5.97
N ALA A 215 17.54 22.54 6.43
CA ALA A 215 16.21 23.10 6.65
C ALA A 215 16.29 24.21 7.71
N ALA A 216 16.82 23.93 8.91
CA ALA A 216 16.96 24.92 9.97
C ALA A 216 17.70 26.19 9.50
N VAL A 217 18.80 26.04 8.76
CA VAL A 217 19.55 27.17 8.18
C VAL A 217 18.74 27.91 7.11
N ALA A 218 18.09 27.18 6.20
CA ALA A 218 17.24 27.76 5.16
C ALA A 218 16.07 28.56 5.74
N LEU A 219 15.51 28.09 6.86
CA LEU A 219 14.42 28.74 7.57
C LEU A 219 14.91 30.00 8.32
N ALA A 220 16.14 30.03 8.81
CA ALA A 220 16.71 31.21 9.47
C ALA A 220 16.92 32.41 8.51
N GLY A 221 17.16 32.15 7.22
CA GLY A 221 17.54 33.18 6.25
C GLY A 221 16.43 34.13 5.78
N GLY A 222 15.31 34.27 6.51
CA GLY A 222 14.20 35.17 6.21
C GLY A 222 13.35 34.79 4.99
N VAL A 223 12.03 34.91 5.09
CA VAL A 223 11.09 34.57 4.02
C VAL A 223 10.57 35.86 3.36
N ARG A 224 10.50 35.88 2.02
CA ARG A 224 9.86 36.98 1.30
C ARG A 224 8.36 37.04 1.63
N SER A 225 7.75 38.22 1.49
CA SER A 225 6.33 38.38 1.81
C SER A 225 5.49 37.39 0.97
N PRO A 226 4.53 36.68 1.59
CA PRO A 226 3.64 35.77 0.86
C PRO A 226 2.93 36.49 -0.27
N VAL A 227 2.54 35.74 -1.29
CA VAL A 227 1.54 36.24 -2.25
C VAL A 227 0.26 36.49 -1.46
N VAL A 228 -0.21 37.74 -1.46
CA VAL A 228 -1.51 38.10 -0.92
C VAL A 228 -2.55 37.50 -1.85
N LEU A 229 -3.27 36.49 -1.39
CA LEU A 229 -4.30 35.82 -2.18
C LEU A 229 -5.53 36.72 -2.26
N GLY A 230 -5.82 37.20 -3.47
CA GLY A 230 -7.11 37.83 -3.78
C GLY A 230 -8.23 36.81 -3.80
N THR A 231 -9.48 37.26 -3.71
CA THR A 231 -10.65 36.44 -3.98
C THR A 231 -11.13 36.70 -5.40
N VAL A 232 -10.63 35.94 -6.37
CA VAL A 232 -11.10 36.03 -7.77
C VAL A 232 -11.99 34.81 -8.05
N GLY A 233 -13.30 35.04 -8.10
CA GLY A 233 -14.29 33.98 -8.19
C GLY A 233 -14.66 33.55 -9.61
N SER A 234 -14.73 32.22 -9.80
CA SER A 234 -15.72 31.45 -10.63
C SER A 234 -15.15 30.37 -11.58
N GLY A 235 -13.90 29.94 -11.41
CA GLY A 235 -13.22 29.07 -12.40
C GLY A 235 -13.32 27.55 -12.22
N LEU A 236 -13.58 27.01 -11.04
CA LEU A 236 -13.31 25.58 -10.79
C LEU A 236 -14.42 24.59 -11.15
N ARG A 237 -15.58 25.06 -11.62
CA ARG A 237 -16.73 24.18 -11.90
C ARG A 237 -16.37 23.00 -12.83
N PRO A 238 -15.65 23.17 -13.96
CA PRO A 238 -15.32 22.06 -14.84
C PRO A 238 -14.46 20.99 -14.17
N LEU A 239 -13.54 21.38 -13.30
CA LEU A 239 -12.68 20.44 -12.56
C LEU A 239 -13.46 19.71 -11.46
N GLY A 240 -14.39 20.41 -10.79
CA GLY A 240 -15.31 19.79 -9.84
C GLY A 240 -16.21 18.76 -10.50
N TRP A 241 -16.76 19.08 -11.69
CA TRP A 241 -17.52 18.12 -12.50
C TRP A 241 -16.67 16.94 -12.93
N LEU A 242 -15.42 17.15 -13.36
CA LEU A 242 -14.51 16.06 -13.72
C LEU A 242 -14.26 15.13 -12.53
N GLY A 243 -13.93 15.67 -11.34
CA GLY A 243 -13.71 14.88 -10.14
C GLY A 243 -14.97 14.13 -9.68
N GLY A 244 -16.12 14.80 -9.69
CA GLY A 244 -17.40 14.19 -9.34
C GLY A 244 -17.82 13.10 -10.33
N ALA A 245 -17.65 13.34 -11.63
CA ALA A 245 -17.94 12.36 -12.66
C ALA A 245 -16.98 11.15 -12.59
N ALA A 246 -15.71 11.37 -12.29
CA ALA A 246 -14.75 10.29 -12.07
C ALA A 246 -15.13 9.42 -10.86
N ILE A 247 -15.51 10.03 -9.73
CA ILE A 247 -16.01 9.28 -8.56
C ILE A 247 -17.26 8.49 -8.91
N LEU A 248 -18.25 9.13 -9.56
CA LEU A 248 -19.50 8.46 -9.95
C LEU A 248 -19.23 7.29 -10.90
N PHE A 249 -18.35 7.49 -11.89
CA PHE A 249 -17.90 6.44 -12.80
C PHE A 249 -17.34 5.24 -12.02
N TRP A 250 -16.39 5.49 -11.10
CA TRP A 250 -15.83 4.42 -10.26
C TRP A 250 -16.89 3.76 -9.40
N CYS A 251 -17.76 4.51 -8.73
CA CYS A 251 -18.84 3.94 -7.91
C CYS A 251 -19.78 3.02 -8.71
N CYS A 252 -20.08 3.36 -9.97
CA CYS A 252 -20.88 2.52 -10.85
C CYS A 252 -20.10 1.30 -11.38
N TRP A 253 -18.79 1.44 -11.57
CA TRP A 253 -17.92 0.42 -12.18
C TRP A 253 -17.41 -0.63 -11.17
N LEU A 254 -17.15 -0.21 -9.93
CA LEU A 254 -16.57 -1.03 -8.86
C LEU A 254 -17.27 -2.38 -8.61
N PRO A 255 -18.61 -2.47 -8.58
CA PRO A 255 -19.29 -3.74 -8.34
C PRO A 255 -18.94 -4.83 -9.35
N TRP A 256 -18.58 -4.43 -10.59
CA TRP A 256 -18.19 -5.35 -11.65
C TRP A 256 -16.71 -5.68 -11.64
N THR A 257 -15.84 -4.69 -11.38
CA THR A 257 -14.39 -4.93 -11.40
C THR A 257 -13.85 -5.63 -10.17
N GLN A 258 -14.57 -5.57 -9.04
CA GLN A 258 -14.08 -6.11 -7.77
C GLN A 258 -14.49 -7.55 -7.49
N GLN A 259 -14.84 -8.34 -8.51
CA GLN A 259 -15.23 -9.74 -8.29
C GLN A 259 -14.07 -10.56 -7.72
N GLU A 260 -12.87 -10.42 -8.27
CA GLU A 260 -11.65 -11.09 -7.81
C GLU A 260 -11.31 -10.68 -6.36
N GLN A 261 -11.35 -9.38 -6.06
CA GLN A 261 -11.08 -8.83 -4.73
C GLN A 261 -12.11 -9.28 -3.70
N ARG A 262 -13.39 -9.42 -4.10
CA ARG A 262 -14.44 -9.96 -3.24
C ARG A 262 -14.20 -11.42 -2.90
N LEU A 263 -13.77 -12.24 -3.86
CA LEU A 263 -13.45 -13.65 -3.62
C LEU A 263 -12.21 -13.79 -2.72
N ARG A 264 -11.17 -13.00 -2.97
CA ARG A 264 -10.01 -12.88 -2.07
C ARG A 264 -10.44 -12.51 -0.66
N TRP A 265 -11.24 -11.46 -0.49
CA TRP A 265 -11.71 -11.02 0.81
C TRP A 265 -12.51 -12.11 1.55
N ARG A 266 -13.39 -12.85 0.86
CA ARG A 266 -14.11 -13.99 1.46
C ARG A 266 -13.18 -15.10 1.91
N ALA A 267 -12.18 -15.45 1.10
CA ALA A 267 -11.18 -16.43 1.48
C ALA A 267 -10.37 -15.96 2.69
N ASP A 268 -9.95 -14.69 2.72
CA ASP A 268 -9.27 -14.09 3.87
C ASP A 268 -10.14 -14.15 5.14
N GLN A 269 -11.44 -13.84 5.04
CA GLN A 269 -12.38 -13.99 6.16
C GLN A 269 -12.53 -15.47 6.59
N ALA A 270 -12.62 -16.39 5.65
CA ALA A 270 -12.68 -17.83 5.94
C ALA A 270 -11.40 -18.34 6.60
N ALA A 271 -10.24 -17.77 6.27
CA ALA A 271 -8.96 -18.07 6.92
C ALA A 271 -8.98 -17.70 8.41
N THR A 272 -9.65 -16.60 8.80
CA THR A 272 -9.79 -16.22 10.22
C THR A 272 -10.62 -17.21 11.03
N VAL A 273 -11.54 -17.93 10.38
CA VAL A 273 -12.35 -19.00 10.99
C VAL A 273 -11.54 -20.30 11.13
N GLY A 274 -10.68 -20.60 10.15
CA GLY A 274 -9.73 -21.71 10.22
C GLY A 274 -9.53 -22.44 8.89
N ALA A 275 -8.55 -23.35 8.84
CA ALA A 275 -8.18 -24.10 7.63
C ALA A 275 -9.35 -24.78 6.91
N PRO A 276 -10.30 -25.48 7.59
CA PRO A 276 -11.42 -26.12 6.91
C PRO A 276 -12.33 -25.13 6.18
N ALA A 277 -12.63 -23.98 6.78
CA ALA A 277 -13.46 -22.95 6.19
C ALA A 277 -12.78 -22.32 4.97
N LEU A 278 -11.49 -22.02 5.08
CA LEU A 278 -10.67 -21.51 3.97
C LEU A 278 -10.67 -22.48 2.79
N VAL A 279 -10.30 -23.73 3.00
CA VAL A 279 -10.25 -24.75 1.94
C VAL A 279 -11.61 -24.96 1.28
N ALA A 280 -12.68 -24.97 2.07
CA ALA A 280 -14.04 -25.07 1.54
C ALA A 280 -14.40 -23.87 0.65
N GLU A 281 -14.04 -22.65 1.05
CA GLU A 281 -14.28 -21.45 0.24
C GLU A 281 -13.45 -21.46 -1.05
N LEU A 282 -12.16 -21.79 -0.98
CA LEU A 282 -11.30 -21.90 -2.16
C LEU A 282 -11.82 -22.95 -3.14
N SER A 283 -12.32 -24.09 -2.64
CA SER A 283 -12.80 -25.19 -3.48
C SER A 283 -14.09 -24.86 -4.25
N ARG A 284 -14.79 -23.78 -3.90
CA ARG A 284 -16.01 -23.33 -4.61
C ARG A 284 -15.72 -22.61 -5.92
N HIS A 285 -14.48 -22.15 -6.10
CA HIS A 285 -14.09 -21.26 -7.20
C HIS A 285 -12.90 -21.82 -7.96
N ALA A 286 -12.80 -21.49 -9.24
CA ALA A 286 -11.61 -21.82 -10.02
C ALA A 286 -10.45 -20.86 -9.68
N VAL A 287 -9.22 -21.33 -9.82
CA VAL A 287 -8.01 -20.54 -9.51
C VAL A 287 -7.95 -19.19 -10.25
N HIS A 288 -8.44 -19.14 -11.49
CA HIS A 288 -8.43 -17.93 -12.33
C HIS A 288 -9.51 -16.90 -11.96
N GLU A 289 -10.43 -17.23 -11.06
CA GLU A 289 -11.41 -16.28 -10.53
C GLU A 289 -10.83 -15.38 -9.42
N TYR A 290 -9.66 -15.75 -8.90
CA TYR A 290 -8.92 -14.95 -7.93
C TYR A 290 -7.91 -14.05 -8.65
N PRO A 291 -7.42 -12.97 -8.00
CA PRO A 291 -6.35 -12.15 -8.59
C PRO A 291 -5.14 -13.03 -8.92
N SER A 292 -4.55 -12.86 -10.10
CA SER A 292 -3.46 -13.72 -10.59
C SER A 292 -2.25 -13.75 -9.65
N PHE A 293 -2.00 -12.63 -8.98
CA PHE A 293 -0.91 -12.47 -8.01
C PHE A 293 -1.31 -12.84 -6.58
N TRP A 294 -2.57 -13.17 -6.31
CA TRP A 294 -3.00 -13.48 -4.95
C TRP A 294 -2.61 -14.90 -4.55
N ARG A 295 -2.00 -15.02 -3.38
CA ARG A 295 -1.70 -16.31 -2.74
C ARG A 295 -2.65 -16.52 -1.56
N PRO A 296 -3.41 -17.64 -1.52
CA PRO A 296 -4.27 -17.92 -0.39
C PRO A 296 -3.43 -18.15 0.88
N ALA A 297 -3.99 -17.71 2.02
CA ALA A 297 -3.43 -17.86 3.35
C ALA A 297 -2.97 -19.31 3.64
N PRO A 298 -1.97 -19.51 4.51
CA PRO A 298 -1.37 -18.50 5.39
C PRO A 298 -0.19 -17.73 4.79
N ASP A 299 -0.15 -16.43 5.06
CA ASP A 299 1.02 -15.59 4.98
C ASP A 299 1.67 -15.44 6.36
N ALA A 300 2.99 -15.58 6.40
CA ALA A 300 3.77 -15.52 7.64
C ALA A 300 3.58 -14.20 8.42
N VAL A 301 3.07 -13.16 7.76
CA VAL A 301 2.83 -11.83 8.32
C VAL A 301 1.58 -11.81 9.20
N ARG A 302 0.52 -12.58 8.88
CA ARG A 302 -0.73 -12.55 9.64
C ARG A 302 -0.72 -13.63 10.71
N ARG A 303 -0.48 -13.22 11.97
CA ARG A 303 -0.35 -14.11 13.15
C ARG A 303 -1.55 -15.04 13.42
N GLN A 304 -2.72 -14.76 12.84
CA GLN A 304 -3.96 -15.49 13.09
C GLN A 304 -4.32 -16.51 11.98
N GLU A 305 -3.49 -16.65 10.95
CA GLU A 305 -3.81 -17.53 9.84
C GLU A 305 -3.44 -19.01 10.12
N PRO A 306 -4.24 -19.96 9.60
CA PRO A 306 -4.01 -21.38 9.82
C PRO A 306 -2.73 -21.83 9.13
N SER A 307 -1.89 -22.63 9.78
CA SER A 307 -0.62 -23.08 9.17
C SER A 307 -0.82 -23.83 7.84
N VAL A 308 0.18 -23.78 6.95
CA VAL A 308 0.13 -24.39 5.60
C VAL A 308 -0.18 -25.89 5.71
N ALA A 309 0.43 -26.52 6.72
CA ALA A 309 0.21 -27.90 7.12
C ALA A 309 -1.26 -28.25 7.34
N LEU A 310 -2.00 -27.39 8.05
CA LEU A 310 -3.40 -27.63 8.37
C LEU A 310 -4.30 -27.37 7.19
N CYS A 311 -3.98 -26.38 6.36
CA CYS A 311 -4.68 -26.15 5.11
C CYS A 311 -4.52 -27.36 4.18
N MET A 312 -3.31 -27.92 4.11
CA MET A 312 -3.06 -29.15 3.36
C MET A 312 -3.86 -30.34 3.92
N LEU A 313 -3.84 -30.54 5.24
CA LEU A 313 -4.60 -31.62 5.87
C LEU A 313 -6.11 -31.44 5.68
N ALA A 314 -6.63 -30.21 5.78
CA ALA A 314 -8.02 -29.89 5.50
C ALA A 314 -8.37 -30.14 4.02
N ALA A 315 -7.46 -29.82 3.09
CA ALA A 315 -7.62 -30.08 1.65
C ALA A 315 -7.63 -31.58 1.31
N TYR A 316 -6.94 -32.43 2.08
CA TYR A 316 -7.06 -33.88 1.91
C TYR A 316 -8.31 -34.47 2.55
N ARG A 317 -8.73 -33.94 3.71
CA ARG A 317 -9.91 -34.44 4.43
C ARG A 317 -11.22 -34.03 3.78
N SER A 318 -11.26 -32.87 3.14
CA SER A 318 -12.38 -32.44 2.31
C SER A 318 -12.15 -32.90 0.88
N GLU A 319 -13.23 -33.19 0.14
CA GLU A 319 -13.18 -33.36 -1.32
C GLU A 319 -12.91 -32.01 -2.00
N SER A 320 -11.76 -31.40 -1.67
CA SER A 320 -11.38 -30.07 -2.14
C SER A 320 -11.06 -30.08 -3.64
N ALA A 321 -11.11 -28.90 -4.26
CA ALA A 321 -10.71 -28.75 -5.64
C ALA A 321 -9.23 -29.13 -5.83
N GLU A 322 -8.89 -29.75 -6.96
CA GLU A 322 -7.54 -30.24 -7.23
C GLU A 322 -6.48 -29.14 -7.12
N TRP A 323 -6.77 -27.95 -7.64
CA TRP A 323 -5.85 -26.81 -7.61
C TRP A 323 -5.50 -26.38 -6.18
N VAL A 324 -6.44 -26.50 -5.23
CA VAL A 324 -6.22 -26.18 -3.81
C VAL A 324 -5.23 -27.15 -3.19
N ARG A 325 -5.39 -28.45 -3.46
CA ARG A 325 -4.44 -29.48 -3.01
C ARG A 325 -3.05 -29.26 -3.60
N VAL A 326 -2.96 -29.02 -4.91
CA VAL A 326 -1.68 -28.76 -5.60
C VAL A 326 -1.00 -27.52 -5.04
N HIS A 327 -1.76 -26.44 -4.81
CA HIS A 327 -1.24 -25.19 -4.26
C HIS A 327 -0.64 -25.40 -2.86
N TYR A 328 -1.39 -25.98 -1.93
CA TYR A 328 -0.91 -26.21 -0.57
C TYR A 328 0.20 -27.26 -0.51
N ARG A 329 0.20 -28.26 -1.40
CA ARG A 329 1.33 -29.19 -1.58
C ARG A 329 2.60 -28.43 -1.88
N HIS A 330 2.57 -27.60 -2.91
CA HIS A 330 3.72 -26.82 -3.36
C HIS A 330 4.24 -25.87 -2.26
N ARG A 331 3.33 -25.18 -1.56
CA ARG A 331 3.69 -24.31 -0.44
C ARG A 331 4.33 -25.10 0.69
N LEU A 332 3.77 -26.25 1.05
CA LEU A 332 4.32 -27.11 2.07
C LEU A 332 5.71 -27.61 1.69
N LYS A 333 5.96 -27.93 0.41
CA LYS A 333 7.31 -28.26 -0.09
C LYS A 333 8.30 -27.12 0.11
N LYS A 334 7.91 -25.89 -0.21
CA LYS A 334 8.77 -24.71 -0.03
C LYS A 334 9.12 -24.48 1.44
N VAL A 335 8.13 -24.57 2.33
CA VAL A 335 8.35 -24.43 3.78
C VAL A 335 9.23 -25.58 4.29
N ALA A 336 8.99 -26.79 3.80
CA ALA A 336 9.73 -27.98 4.20
C ALA A 336 11.20 -27.96 3.75
N TYR A 337 11.50 -27.43 2.57
CA TYR A 337 12.88 -27.35 2.08
C TYR A 337 13.79 -26.52 3.00
N ASN A 338 13.21 -25.58 3.76
CA ASN A 338 13.93 -24.74 4.71
C ASN A 338 14.16 -25.43 6.08
N HIS A 339 13.61 -26.64 6.30
CA HIS A 339 13.73 -27.37 7.56
C HIS A 339 14.10 -28.84 7.33
N ALA A 340 15.26 -29.27 7.81
CA ALA A 340 15.76 -30.66 7.64
C ALA A 340 14.75 -31.74 8.08
N ASP A 341 13.94 -31.47 9.10
CA ASP A 341 12.91 -32.40 9.60
C ASP A 341 11.70 -32.58 8.66
N ALA A 342 11.52 -31.66 7.71
CA ALA A 342 10.37 -31.66 6.82
C ALA A 342 10.59 -32.47 5.53
N VAL A 343 11.79 -32.98 5.29
CA VAL A 343 12.09 -33.96 4.22
C VAL A 343 11.24 -35.23 4.40
N ARG A 344 11.07 -35.72 5.64
CA ARG A 344 10.21 -36.88 5.92
C ARG A 344 8.73 -36.61 5.65
N LEU A 345 8.30 -35.35 5.83
CA LEU A 345 6.95 -34.91 5.52
C LEU A 345 6.76 -34.90 3.99
N LEU A 346 7.76 -34.44 3.24
CA LEU A 346 7.76 -34.41 1.79
C LEU A 346 7.72 -35.82 1.19
N ASP A 347 8.50 -36.76 1.71
CA ASP A 347 8.47 -38.15 1.27
C ASP A 347 7.08 -38.77 1.46
N ALA A 348 6.42 -38.48 2.59
CA ALA A 348 5.05 -38.95 2.86
C ALA A 348 4.00 -38.29 1.95
N ILE A 349 4.21 -37.04 1.54
CA ILE A 349 3.35 -36.32 0.59
C ILE A 349 3.55 -36.84 -0.83
N ASP A 350 4.79 -37.15 -1.22
CA ASP A 350 5.14 -37.58 -2.57
C ASP A 350 4.84 -39.05 -2.83
N SER A 351 4.77 -39.89 -1.79
CA SER A 351 4.36 -41.29 -1.91
C SER A 351 2.87 -41.52 -2.17
N ASP A 352 2.12 -40.47 -2.56
CA ASP A 352 0.67 -40.45 -2.86
C ASP A 352 -0.18 -41.17 -1.80
N SER A 353 0.35 -41.21 -0.59
CA SER A 353 -0.02 -42.21 0.39
C SER A 353 -1.05 -41.64 1.34
N ASP A 354 -2.23 -42.24 1.29
CA ASP A 354 -3.16 -42.45 2.39
C ASP A 354 -3.29 -41.25 3.37
N PRO A 355 -4.43 -40.54 3.37
CA PRO A 355 -4.70 -39.47 4.32
C PRO A 355 -4.37 -39.82 5.77
N GLN A 356 -4.50 -41.10 6.17
CA GLN A 356 -4.13 -41.58 7.49
C GLN A 356 -2.62 -41.51 7.74
N ARG A 357 -1.78 -41.87 6.77
CA ARG A 357 -0.32 -41.82 6.87
C ARG A 357 0.18 -40.39 6.95
N LEU A 358 -0.32 -39.50 6.10
CA LEU A 358 -0.02 -38.08 6.14
C LEU A 358 -0.32 -37.48 7.51
N ALA A 359 -1.49 -37.81 8.04
CA ALA A 359 -1.91 -37.26 9.31
C ALA A 359 -1.21 -37.90 10.52
N ALA A 360 -0.78 -39.17 10.44
CA ALA A 360 0.09 -39.79 11.42
C ALA A 360 1.47 -39.11 11.46
N VAL A 361 2.06 -38.80 10.29
CA VAL A 361 3.31 -38.04 10.19
C VAL A 361 3.14 -36.62 10.73
N PHE A 362 2.01 -35.97 10.45
CA PHE A 362 1.69 -34.66 11.04
C PHE A 362 1.57 -34.72 12.56
N HIS A 363 0.89 -35.73 13.08
CA HIS A 363 0.72 -35.92 14.52
C HIS A 363 2.08 -36.17 15.20
N SER A 364 2.95 -36.99 14.60
CA SER A 364 4.30 -37.22 15.15
C SER A 364 5.15 -35.96 15.16
N GLN A 365 5.06 -35.14 14.11
CA GLN A 365 5.77 -33.86 14.03
C GLN A 365 5.22 -32.86 15.06
N LEU A 366 3.90 -32.71 15.18
CA LEU A 366 3.29 -31.85 16.18
C LEU A 366 3.65 -32.27 17.61
N LYS A 367 3.66 -33.58 17.89
CA LYS A 367 4.11 -34.11 19.17
C LYS A 367 5.59 -33.78 19.44
N TYR A 368 6.45 -33.95 18.45
CA TYR A 368 7.86 -33.55 18.55
C TYR A 368 8.03 -32.05 18.83
N PHE A 369 7.29 -31.19 18.12
CA PHE A 369 7.29 -29.74 18.38
C PHE A 369 6.77 -29.40 19.79
N ALA A 370 5.71 -30.06 20.25
CA ALA A 370 5.16 -29.86 21.58
C ALA A 370 6.12 -30.26 22.71
N GLU A 371 6.89 -31.33 22.51
CA GLU A 371 7.78 -31.88 23.55
C GLU A 371 9.17 -31.25 23.54
N PHE A 372 9.72 -30.93 22.36
CA PHE A 372 11.14 -30.62 22.22
C PHE A 372 11.45 -29.20 21.75
N HIS A 373 10.48 -28.42 21.26
CA HIS A 373 10.78 -27.07 20.78
C HIS A 373 11.11 -26.11 21.95
N PRO A 374 12.17 -25.30 21.90
CA PRO A 374 12.58 -24.44 23.02
C PRO A 374 11.63 -23.26 23.29
N ASP A 375 10.83 -22.87 22.29
CA ASP A 375 9.84 -21.78 22.40
C ASP A 375 8.52 -22.31 23.00
N LEU A 376 8.18 -21.83 24.20
CA LEU A 376 6.97 -22.21 24.94
C LEU A 376 5.68 -21.91 24.15
N SER A 377 5.66 -20.82 23.37
CA SER A 377 4.48 -20.42 22.60
C SER A 377 4.18 -21.38 21.45
N LEU A 378 5.22 -22.03 20.90
CA LEU A 378 5.08 -23.05 19.87
C LEU A 378 4.61 -24.38 20.47
N ARG A 379 5.03 -24.70 21.71
CA ARG A 379 4.53 -25.89 22.42
C ARG A 379 3.04 -25.81 22.71
N GLU A 380 2.58 -24.67 23.24
CA GLU A 380 1.16 -24.44 23.52
C GLU A 380 0.31 -24.53 22.25
N ARG A 381 0.79 -23.95 21.14
CA ARG A 381 0.13 -24.10 19.84
C ARG A 381 0.10 -25.55 19.40
N ALA A 382 1.24 -26.25 19.42
CA ALA A 382 1.32 -27.65 19.00
C ALA A 382 0.38 -28.55 19.84
N ALA A 383 0.31 -28.34 21.15
CA ALA A 383 -0.64 -29.01 22.04
C ALA A 383 -2.10 -28.70 21.67
N HIS A 384 -2.42 -27.44 21.41
CA HIS A 384 -3.76 -27.05 20.93
C HIS A 384 -4.11 -27.74 19.60
N TRP A 385 -3.18 -27.80 18.65
CA TRP A 385 -3.36 -28.50 17.38
C TRP A 385 -3.59 -30.00 17.55
N MET A 386 -2.87 -30.64 18.48
CA MET A 386 -3.10 -32.05 18.82
C MET A 386 -4.48 -32.30 19.43
N CYS A 387 -5.05 -31.35 20.17
CA CYS A 387 -6.42 -31.47 20.69
C CYS A 387 -7.49 -31.24 19.61
N VAL A 388 -7.25 -30.33 18.67
CA VAL A 388 -8.21 -29.98 17.60
C VAL A 388 -8.22 -31.03 16.48
N LEU A 389 -7.12 -31.74 16.26
CA LEU A 389 -7.06 -32.87 15.34
C LEU A 389 -7.51 -34.13 16.09
N PRO A 390 -8.75 -34.62 15.90
CA PRO A 390 -9.17 -35.87 16.54
C PRO A 390 -8.20 -36.99 16.16
N PRO A 391 -7.89 -37.91 17.11
CA PRO A 391 -7.08 -39.07 16.81
C PRO A 391 -7.72 -39.83 15.66
N LEU A 392 -6.97 -39.98 14.58
CA LEU A 392 -7.42 -40.66 13.35
C LEU A 392 -7.52 -42.17 13.48
N ALA A 393 -7.31 -42.70 14.68
CA ALA A 393 -7.27 -44.14 14.92
C ALA A 393 -8.66 -44.80 15.01
N ASP A 394 -9.75 -44.02 15.16
CA ASP A 394 -11.08 -44.57 15.50
C ASP A 394 -12.15 -44.43 14.38
N ARG A 395 -11.74 -44.23 13.11
CA ARG A 395 -12.62 -44.36 11.93
C ARG A 395 -11.90 -45.06 10.81
#